data_AF-M5GAR7-F1
#
_entry.id   AF-M5GAR7-F1
#
_cell.length_a   1.000
_cell.length_b   1.000
_cell.length_c   1.000
_cell.angle_alpha   90.00
_cell.angle_beta   90.00
_cell.angle_gamma   90.00
#
_symmetry.space_group_name_H-M   'P 1'
#
loop_
_entity.id
_entity.type
_entity.pdbx_description
1 polymer ?
#
loop_
_entity_poly.entity_id
_entity_poly.type
_entity_poly.pdbx_seq_one_letter_code
_entity_poly.pdbx_strand_id
1 'polypeptide(L)'
;MQGSSLTNEKYNGEFPPFQTDWEQCLAPHQNCLIAEQLDYDQVEMAEMAATMKDQMNAEQSAAFEEITQHAGDGQTFWLQGPGGTGKTFVYKALCAELCSQGKIVLCVASSGIAALLLPGGCMAH
;
A
#
# COMPACT_ATOMS: atom_id res chain seq x y z
N MET A 1 -40.27 -31.97 8.98
CA MET A 1 -39.87 -30.57 9.23
C MET A 1 -39.34 -30.49 10.65
N GLN A 2 -38.03 -30.63 10.84
CA GLN A 2 -37.40 -30.38 12.13
C GLN A 2 -36.86 -28.95 12.06
N GLY A 3 -37.43 -28.05 12.88
CA GLY A 3 -36.93 -26.70 13.03
C GLY A 3 -35.69 -26.74 13.90
N SER A 4 -34.53 -26.51 13.29
CA SER A 4 -33.29 -26.22 14.00
C SER A 4 -33.42 -24.85 14.66
N SER A 5 -33.57 -24.86 15.98
CA SER A 5 -33.55 -23.67 16.82
C SER A 5 -32.15 -23.04 16.75
N LEU A 6 -32.02 -21.95 16.00
CA LEU A 6 -30.85 -21.09 16.07
C LEU A 6 -30.86 -20.44 17.45
N THR A 7 -29.94 -20.84 18.31
CA THR A 7 -29.69 -20.17 19.58
C THR A 7 -29.27 -18.73 19.28
N ASN A 8 -30.16 -17.81 19.57
CA ASN A 8 -29.95 -16.38 19.46
C ASN A 8 -29.08 -15.96 20.65
N GLU A 9 -27.76 -16.16 20.55
CA GLU A 9 -26.80 -15.64 21.52
C GLU A 9 -26.86 -14.12 21.45
N LYS A 10 -27.48 -13.52 22.47
CA LYS A 10 -27.52 -12.08 22.64
C LYS A 10 -26.08 -11.58 22.78
N TYR A 11 -25.67 -10.72 21.85
CA TYR A 11 -24.41 -9.99 21.90
C TYR A 11 -24.20 -9.41 23.31
N ASN A 12 -23.16 -9.87 24.00
CA ASN A 12 -22.87 -9.58 25.41
C ASN A 12 -22.10 -8.27 25.61
N GLY A 13 -21.91 -7.48 24.55
CA GLY A 13 -21.14 -6.23 24.61
C GLY A 13 -19.63 -6.41 24.56
N GLU A 14 -19.14 -7.64 24.59
CA GLU A 14 -17.72 -7.95 24.38
C GLU A 14 -17.49 -8.26 22.91
N PHE A 15 -16.53 -7.57 22.30
CA PHE A 15 -16.08 -7.94 20.96
C PHE A 15 -15.53 -9.37 21.03
N PRO A 16 -15.90 -10.26 20.09
CA PRO A 16 -15.31 -11.58 20.04
C PRO A 16 -13.79 -11.44 19.97
N PRO A 17 -13.03 -12.32 20.66
CA PRO A 17 -11.59 -12.32 20.54
C PRO A 17 -11.22 -12.44 19.06
N PHE A 18 -10.19 -11.71 18.66
CA PHE A 18 -9.71 -11.74 17.28
C PHE A 18 -9.47 -13.22 16.89
N GLN A 19 -10.06 -13.66 15.79
CA GLN A 19 -10.03 -15.08 15.39
C GLN A 19 -8.81 -15.42 14.52
N THR A 20 -8.00 -14.43 14.15
CA THR A 20 -7.01 -14.54 13.09
C THR A 20 -5.63 -14.15 13.55
N ASP A 21 -4.71 -15.10 13.57
CA ASP A 21 -3.28 -14.86 13.83
C ASP A 21 -2.68 -13.96 12.72
N TRP A 22 -2.35 -12.72 13.06
CA TRP A 22 -1.84 -11.74 12.11
C TRP A 22 -0.48 -12.14 11.54
N GLU A 23 0.33 -12.90 12.30
CA GLU A 23 1.61 -13.39 11.79
C GLU A 23 1.42 -14.40 10.66
N GLN A 24 0.35 -15.21 10.72
CA GLN A 24 -0.02 -16.10 9.62
C GLN A 24 -0.53 -15.32 8.40
N CYS A 25 -1.33 -14.27 8.60
CA CYS A 25 -1.79 -13.40 7.50
C CYS A 25 -0.68 -12.58 6.82
N LEU A 26 0.45 -12.39 7.49
CA LEU A 26 1.63 -11.73 6.94
C LEU A 26 2.52 -12.69 6.15
N ALA A 27 2.29 -13.99 6.26
CA ALA A 27 3.07 -14.97 5.54
C ALA A 27 2.74 -14.88 4.03
N PRO A 28 3.75 -14.73 3.14
CA PRO A 28 3.52 -14.50 1.71
C PRO A 28 2.65 -15.57 1.04
N HIS A 29 2.70 -16.81 1.53
CA HIS A 29 1.90 -17.92 1.02
C HIS A 29 0.39 -17.82 1.33
N GLN A 30 -0.03 -16.92 2.24
CA GLN A 30 -1.43 -16.66 2.58
C GLN A 30 -1.93 -15.29 2.09
N ASN A 31 -1.04 -14.40 1.66
CA ASN A 31 -1.37 -13.03 1.28
C ASN A 31 -0.71 -12.66 -0.05
N CYS A 32 -1.50 -12.75 -1.14
CA CYS A 32 -1.03 -12.49 -2.49
C CYS A 32 -0.51 -11.05 -2.67
N LEU A 33 -1.09 -10.07 -1.97
CA LEU A 33 -0.64 -8.68 -2.05
C LEU A 33 0.78 -8.53 -1.48
N ILE A 34 1.09 -9.24 -0.39
CA ILE A 34 2.44 -9.25 0.19
C ILE A 34 3.40 -10.01 -0.72
N ALA A 35 2.97 -11.16 -1.25
CA ALA A 35 3.80 -11.96 -2.15
C ALA A 35 4.21 -11.18 -3.41
N GLU A 36 3.26 -10.47 -4.05
CA GLU A 36 3.52 -9.66 -5.24
C GLU A 36 4.53 -8.53 -4.96
N GLN A 37 4.46 -7.88 -3.79
CA GLN A 37 5.42 -6.83 -3.44
C GLN A 37 6.82 -7.38 -3.18
N LEU A 38 6.93 -8.58 -2.60
CA LEU A 38 8.22 -9.23 -2.32
C LEU A 38 8.86 -9.88 -3.55
N ASP A 39 8.09 -10.09 -4.63
CA ASP A 39 8.58 -10.65 -5.89
C ASP A 39 9.22 -9.59 -6.81
N TYR A 40 9.10 -8.30 -6.47
CA TYR A 40 9.76 -7.25 -7.25
C TYR A 40 11.28 -7.39 -7.25
N ASP A 41 11.88 -7.21 -8.43
CA ASP A 41 13.33 -7.08 -8.56
C ASP A 41 13.79 -5.76 -7.96
N GLN A 42 14.52 -5.84 -6.85
CA GLN A 42 14.99 -4.66 -6.12
C GLN A 42 15.95 -3.79 -6.94
N VAL A 43 16.72 -4.38 -7.86
CA VAL A 43 17.65 -3.64 -8.71
C VAL A 43 16.87 -2.86 -9.76
N GLU A 44 15.92 -3.50 -10.44
CA GLU A 44 15.05 -2.82 -11.41
C GLU A 44 14.27 -1.68 -10.74
N MET A 45 13.73 -1.91 -9.55
CA MET A 45 13.03 -0.89 -8.78
C MET A 45 13.93 0.28 -8.38
N ALA A 46 15.19 0.02 -7.99
CA ALA A 46 16.15 1.07 -7.68
C ALA A 46 16.52 1.91 -8.90
N GLU A 47 16.74 1.27 -10.06
CA GLU A 47 17.02 1.96 -11.33
C GLU A 47 15.84 2.81 -11.78
N MET A 48 14.62 2.29 -11.64
CA MET A 48 13.39 3.02 -11.91
C MET A 48 13.25 4.23 -10.97
N ALA A 49 13.45 4.05 -9.65
CA ALA A 49 13.38 5.12 -8.67
C ALA A 49 14.38 6.23 -8.96
N ALA A 50 15.64 5.89 -9.25
CA ALA A 50 16.68 6.84 -9.62
C ALA A 50 16.31 7.64 -10.88
N THR A 51 15.87 6.93 -11.93
CA THR A 51 15.45 7.56 -13.20
C THR A 51 14.27 8.52 -13.00
N MET A 52 13.32 8.17 -12.14
CA MET A 52 12.19 9.04 -11.83
C MET A 52 12.61 10.24 -10.98
N LYS A 53 13.50 10.05 -10.01
CA LYS A 53 14.03 11.11 -9.15
C LYS A 53 14.72 12.20 -9.96
N ASP A 54 15.47 11.83 -11.00
CA ASP A 54 16.15 12.77 -11.91
C ASP A 54 15.19 13.62 -12.74
N GLN A 55 13.95 13.18 -12.92
CA GLN A 55 12.92 13.88 -13.69
C GLN A 55 11.99 14.74 -12.81
N MET A 56 12.16 14.70 -11.49
CA MET A 56 11.33 15.47 -10.57
C MET A 56 11.67 16.96 -10.60
N ASN A 57 10.65 17.80 -10.43
CA ASN A 57 10.87 19.20 -10.07
C ASN A 57 11.20 19.33 -8.58
N ALA A 58 11.68 20.50 -8.16
CA ALA A 58 12.13 20.73 -6.79
C ALA A 58 11.07 20.41 -5.71
N GLU A 59 9.79 20.71 -5.96
CA GLU A 59 8.71 20.44 -4.99
C GLU A 59 8.43 18.94 -4.87
N GLN A 60 8.42 18.24 -6.00
CA GLN A 60 8.25 16.79 -6.04
C GLN A 60 9.42 16.07 -5.35
N SER A 61 10.67 16.50 -5.60
CA SER A 61 11.86 15.93 -4.97
C SER A 61 11.82 16.13 -3.45
N ALA A 62 11.46 17.33 -3.00
CA ALA A 62 11.33 17.62 -1.56
C ALA A 62 10.28 16.73 -0.89
N ALA A 63 9.11 16.57 -1.51
CA ALA A 63 8.07 15.68 -0.99
C ALA A 63 8.50 14.21 -0.98
N PHE A 64 9.17 13.76 -2.05
CA PHE A 64 9.68 12.39 -2.16
C PHE A 64 10.70 12.08 -1.06
N GLU A 65 11.66 12.97 -0.82
CA GLU A 65 12.69 12.79 0.19
C GLU A 65 12.11 12.77 1.61
N GLU A 66 11.22 13.72 1.92
CA GLU A 66 10.55 13.79 3.23
C GLU A 66 9.76 12.52 3.57
N ILE A 67 8.99 12.01 2.61
CA ILE A 67 8.17 10.81 2.78
C ILE A 67 9.05 9.56 2.90
N THR A 68 10.09 9.44 2.06
CA THR A 68 10.99 8.28 2.08
C THR A 68 11.78 8.20 3.39
N GLN A 69 12.22 9.35 3.91
CA GLN A 69 12.96 9.43 5.16
C GLN A 69 12.15 8.92 6.37
N HIS A 70 10.84 9.17 6.40
CA HIS A 70 9.95 8.79 7.50
C HIS A 70 9.12 7.53 7.19
N ALA A 71 9.46 6.79 6.13
CA ALA A 71 8.74 5.60 5.72
C ALA A 71 8.96 4.45 6.70
N GLY A 72 7.96 4.22 7.56
CA GLY A 72 7.97 3.21 8.62
C GLY A 72 7.71 3.77 10.01
N ASP A 73 7.75 5.10 10.17
CA ASP A 73 7.66 5.77 11.47
C ASP A 73 6.21 5.97 11.96
N GLY A 74 5.23 5.45 11.23
CA GLY A 74 3.80 5.67 11.51
C GLY A 74 3.31 7.08 11.18
N GLN A 75 4.11 7.88 10.48
CA GLN A 75 3.72 9.21 10.01
C GLN A 75 2.75 9.14 8.82
N THR A 76 1.90 10.16 8.69
CA THR A 76 0.93 10.28 7.59
C THR A 76 1.18 11.58 6.83
N PHE A 77 1.23 11.47 5.50
CA PHE A 77 1.49 12.59 4.60
C PHE A 77 0.32 12.82 3.64
N TRP A 78 0.11 14.08 3.26
CA TRP A 78 -0.86 14.46 2.24
C TRP A 78 -0.17 15.22 1.11
N LEU A 79 -0.05 14.59 -0.06
CA LEU A 79 0.49 15.24 -1.24
C LEU A 79 -0.62 16.00 -1.97
N GLN A 80 -0.59 17.34 -1.87
CA GLN A 80 -1.56 18.22 -2.51
C GLN A 80 -0.95 18.94 -3.70
N GLY A 81 -1.76 19.13 -4.74
CA GLY A 81 -1.36 19.88 -5.92
C GLY A 81 -2.49 19.96 -6.93
N PRO A 82 -2.55 21.01 -7.77
CA PRO A 82 -3.51 21.12 -8.88
C PRO A 82 -3.55 19.88 -9.79
N GLY A 83 -4.63 19.74 -10.57
CA GLY A 83 -4.67 18.72 -11.63
C GLY A 83 -3.47 18.84 -12.58
N GLY A 84 -2.90 17.72 -13.03
CA GLY A 84 -1.76 17.72 -13.96
C GLY A 84 -0.37 17.93 -13.34
N THR A 85 -0.25 18.12 -12.03
CA THR A 85 1.04 18.36 -11.34
C THR A 85 1.90 17.12 -11.09
N GLY A 86 1.56 15.97 -11.70
CA GLY A 86 2.37 14.76 -11.58
C GLY A 86 2.35 14.09 -10.19
N LYS A 87 1.32 14.29 -9.36
CA LYS A 87 1.21 13.56 -8.07
C LYS A 87 1.34 12.04 -8.23
N THR A 88 0.72 11.49 -9.26
CA THR A 88 0.85 10.06 -9.61
C THR A 88 2.29 9.66 -9.94
N PHE A 89 3.08 10.57 -10.51
CA PHE A 89 4.50 10.33 -10.77
C PHE A 89 5.27 10.18 -9.45
N VAL A 90 4.99 11.05 -8.46
CA VAL A 90 5.58 10.95 -7.12
C VAL A 90 5.17 9.64 -6.43
N TYR A 91 3.90 9.24 -6.49
CA TYR A 91 3.46 7.97 -5.90
C TYR A 91 4.12 6.74 -6.53
N LYS A 92 4.30 6.73 -7.87
CA LYS A 92 5.02 5.67 -8.56
C LYS A 92 6.49 5.60 -8.12
N ALA A 93 7.15 6.75 -8.02
CA ALA A 93 8.55 6.82 -7.58
C ALA A 93 8.71 6.35 -6.13
N LEU A 94 7.80 6.76 -5.22
CA LEU A 94 7.79 6.28 -3.83
C LEU A 94 7.62 4.77 -3.75
N CYS A 95 6.73 4.20 -4.57
CA CYS A 95 6.54 2.76 -4.65
C CYS A 95 7.84 2.07 -5.09
N ALA A 96 8.45 2.51 -6.19
CA ALA A 96 9.72 1.97 -6.68
C ALA A 96 10.84 2.06 -5.62
N GLU A 97 11.02 3.22 -4.99
CA GLU A 97 12.06 3.42 -3.96
C GLU A 97 11.87 2.48 -2.77
N LEU A 98 10.67 2.42 -2.20
CA LEU A 98 10.40 1.60 -1.02
C LEU A 98 10.44 0.10 -1.35
N CYS A 99 9.94 -0.32 -2.52
CA CYS A 99 10.04 -1.71 -2.97
C CYS A 99 11.50 -2.11 -3.25
N SER A 100 12.34 -1.20 -3.76
CA SER A 100 13.78 -1.46 -3.92
C SER A 100 14.49 -1.73 -2.59
N GLN A 101 13.97 -1.18 -1.49
CA GLN A 101 14.46 -1.43 -0.13
C GLN A 101 13.86 -2.71 0.48
N GLY A 102 13.07 -3.49 -0.28
CA GLY A 102 12.36 -4.67 0.20
C GLY A 102 11.18 -4.36 1.13
N LYS A 103 10.70 -3.10 1.16
CA LYS A 103 9.51 -2.71 1.94
C LYS A 103 8.24 -3.07 1.17
N ILE A 104 7.18 -3.35 1.90
CA ILE A 104 5.86 -3.65 1.34
C ILE A 104 5.08 -2.35 1.18
N VAL A 105 4.67 -2.03 -0.06
CA VAL A 105 3.85 -0.85 -0.37
C VAL A 105 2.47 -1.28 -0.85
N LEU A 106 1.42 -0.85 -0.16
CA LEU A 106 0.05 -1.12 -0.57
C LEU A 106 -0.56 0.12 -1.21
N CYS A 107 -0.70 0.06 -2.53
CA CYS A 107 -1.28 1.14 -3.32
C CYS A 107 -2.79 0.97 -3.43
N VAL A 108 -3.56 1.83 -2.76
CA VAL A 108 -5.03 1.80 -2.77
C VAL A 108 -5.57 3.06 -3.43
N ALA A 109 -6.48 2.90 -4.39
CA ALA A 109 -7.16 4.03 -5.01
C ALA A 109 -8.69 3.88 -4.98
N SER A 110 -9.40 5.01 -4.87
CA SER A 110 -10.87 5.05 -4.91
C SER A 110 -11.44 4.89 -6.33
N SER A 111 -10.61 5.04 -7.37
CA SER A 111 -10.98 4.87 -8.77
C SER A 111 -10.11 3.82 -9.43
N GLY A 112 -10.72 2.93 -10.23
CA GLY A 112 -10.00 1.88 -10.95
C GLY A 112 -8.91 2.41 -11.87
N ILE A 113 -9.12 3.57 -12.52
CA ILE A 113 -8.10 4.19 -13.37
C ILE A 113 -6.87 4.61 -12.55
N ALA A 114 -7.08 5.12 -11.34
CA ALA A 114 -5.98 5.51 -10.47
C ALA A 114 -5.23 4.29 -9.90
N ALA A 115 -5.94 3.18 -9.61
CA ALA A 115 -5.32 1.93 -9.18
C ALA A 115 -4.37 1.38 -10.26
N LEU A 116 -4.81 1.35 -11.52
CA LEU A 116 -4.00 0.88 -12.66
C LEU A 116 -2.71 1.68 -12.90
N LEU A 117 -2.64 2.92 -12.41
CA LEU A 117 -1.46 3.75 -12.56
C LEU A 117 -0.38 3.47 -11.52
N LEU A 118 -0.68 2.71 -10.47
CA LEU A 118 0.28 2.38 -9.40
C LEU A 118 0.73 0.91 -9.54
N PRO A 119 2.01 0.61 -9.31
CA PRO A 119 2.48 -0.78 -9.25
C PRO A 119 1.69 -1.55 -8.18
N GLY A 120 1.10 -2.69 -8.53
CA GLY A 120 0.29 -3.49 -7.61
C GLY A 120 -0.97 -2.79 -7.08
N GLY A 121 -1.44 -1.72 -7.76
CA GLY A 121 -2.56 -0.93 -7.26
C GLY A 121 -3.88 -1.71 -7.22
N CYS A 122 -4.56 -1.68 -6.08
CA CYS A 122 -5.89 -2.25 -5.91
C CYS A 122 -6.96 -1.17 -5.73
N MET A 123 -8.21 -1.52 -6.08
CA MET A 123 -9.36 -0.69 -5.75
C MET A 123 -9.69 -0.85 -4.26
N ALA A 124 -10.10 0.24 -3.62
CA ALA A 124 -10.46 0.24 -2.20
C ALA A 124 -11.75 -0.55 -1.87
N HIS A 125 -12.59 -0.84 -2.86
CA HIS A 125 -13.95 -1.39 -2.73
C HIS A 125 -14.00 -2.87 -3.14
#